data_AF-A0A5K1UKU9-F1
#
_entry.id   AF-A0A5K1UKU9-F1
#
_cell.length_a   1.000
_cell.length_b   1.000
_cell.length_c   1.000
_cell.angle_alpha   90.00
_cell.angle_beta   90.00
_cell.angle_gamma   90.00
#
_symmetry.space_group_name_H-M   'P 1'
#
loop_
_entity.id
_entity.type
_entity.pdbx_description
1 polymer ?
#
loop_
_entity_poly.entity_id
_entity_poly.type
_entity_poly.pdbx_seq_one_letter_code
_entity_poly.pdbx_strand_id
1 'polypeptide(L)'
;MAQRDNCYDGLSDRFKTLFLILTTKECDKMNMNIQKWGDSYSFDLLFRNYEYYHFNSEFEYNIIEILKYEFTFILAIIHKVRTVGIESLSKETLDYLLRYIDDWCLRDGIFDAWDIAFELFNREEMEIELGLKKL
;
A
#
# COMPACT_ATOMS: atom_id res chain seq x y z
N MET A 1 -1.94 13.96 -26.56
CA MET A 1 -1.35 13.29 -25.38
C MET A 1 -1.80 14.06 -24.14
N ALA A 2 -3.04 13.85 -23.70
CA ALA A 2 -3.66 14.64 -22.64
C ALA A 2 -3.61 13.86 -21.31
N GLN A 3 -3.16 14.55 -20.25
CA GLN A 3 -3.36 14.25 -18.82
C GLN A 3 -2.73 12.97 -18.25
N ARG A 4 -1.39 12.93 -18.13
CA ARG A 4 -0.69 12.08 -17.14
C ARG A 4 0.03 12.88 -16.04
N ASP A 5 -0.10 14.21 -16.03
CA ASP A 5 0.77 15.11 -15.25
C ASP A 5 0.16 15.59 -13.91
N ASN A 6 -0.33 14.70 -13.03
CA ASN A 6 -0.61 15.16 -11.65
C ASN A 6 -0.74 14.06 -10.59
N CYS A 7 -1.09 12.80 -10.93
CA CYS A 7 -1.28 11.78 -9.88
C CYS A 7 0.02 11.10 -9.42
N TYR A 8 1.14 11.33 -10.11
CA TYR A 8 2.41 10.66 -9.85
C TYR A 8 3.47 11.59 -9.23
N ASP A 9 3.20 12.88 -9.11
CA ASP A 9 4.18 13.85 -8.58
C ASP A 9 4.55 13.59 -7.12
N GLY A 10 3.59 13.06 -6.35
CA GLY A 10 3.80 12.65 -4.97
C GLY A 10 4.65 11.39 -4.81
N LEU A 11 4.67 10.50 -5.80
CA LEU A 11 5.37 9.22 -5.70
C LEU A 11 6.89 9.39 -5.63
N SER A 12 7.56 8.41 -5.04
CA SER A 12 9.02 8.29 -5.11
C SER A 12 9.52 8.02 -6.53
N ASP A 13 10.79 8.34 -6.79
CA ASP A 13 11.39 8.21 -8.13
C ASP A 13 11.32 6.77 -8.67
N ARG A 14 11.37 5.75 -7.80
CA ARG A 14 11.23 4.35 -8.21
C ARG A 14 9.86 4.05 -8.82
N PHE A 15 8.78 4.55 -8.21
CA PHE A 15 7.44 4.35 -8.73
C PHE A 15 7.08 5.34 -9.84
N LYS A 16 7.60 6.57 -9.82
CA LYS A 16 7.52 7.48 -10.99
C LYS A 16 8.13 6.82 -12.23
N THR A 17 9.33 6.27 -12.10
CA THR A 17 10.02 5.56 -13.20
C THR A 17 9.21 4.38 -13.70
N LEU A 18 8.59 3.62 -12.79
CA LEU A 18 7.69 2.54 -13.17
C LEU A 18 6.57 3.03 -14.10
N PHE A 19 5.85 4.10 -13.74
CA PHE A 19 4.73 4.63 -14.55
C PHE A 19 5.16 5.32 -15.85
N LEU A 20 6.44 5.70 -15.99
CA LEU A 20 7.00 6.15 -17.27
C LEU A 20 7.17 5.00 -18.27
N ILE A 21 7.38 3.77 -17.77
CA ILE A 21 7.68 2.59 -18.60
C ILE A 21 6.42 1.77 -18.89
N LEU A 22 5.45 1.76 -17.97
CA LEU A 22 4.25 0.95 -18.11
C LEU A 22 3.36 1.38 -19.27
N THR A 23 2.87 0.38 -19.99
CA THR A 23 1.79 0.57 -20.97
C THR A 23 0.44 0.72 -20.25
N THR A 24 -0.52 1.37 -20.90
CA THR A 24 -1.89 1.50 -20.37
C THR A 24 -2.49 0.14 -19.99
N LYS A 25 -2.30 -0.88 -20.82
CA LYS A 25 -2.78 -2.25 -20.56
C LYS A 25 -2.21 -2.83 -19.27
N GLU A 26 -0.97 -2.53 -18.94
CA GLU A 26 -0.35 -3.00 -17.71
C GLU A 26 -0.88 -2.24 -16.49
N CYS A 27 -1.09 -0.92 -16.61
CA CYS A 27 -1.75 -0.14 -15.56
C CYS A 27 -3.16 -0.65 -15.29
N ASP A 28 -3.94 -0.95 -16.33
CA ASP A 28 -5.28 -1.52 -16.21
C ASP A 28 -5.24 -2.87 -15.49
N LYS A 29 -4.29 -3.74 -15.86
CA LYS A 29 -4.09 -5.03 -15.19
C LYS A 29 -3.72 -4.85 -13.72
N MET A 30 -2.85 -3.89 -13.39
CA MET A 30 -2.49 -3.57 -12.01
C MET A 30 -3.72 -3.12 -11.22
N ASN A 31 -4.54 -2.21 -11.77
CA ASN A 31 -5.77 -1.77 -11.12
C ASN A 31 -6.76 -2.92 -10.87
N MET A 32 -6.93 -3.84 -11.82
CA MET A 32 -7.74 -5.04 -11.63
C MET A 32 -7.16 -5.95 -10.52
N ASN A 33 -5.84 -6.09 -10.46
CA ASN A 33 -5.18 -6.89 -9.45
C ASN A 33 -5.32 -6.29 -8.05
N ILE A 34 -5.23 -4.96 -7.90
CA ILE A 34 -5.42 -4.25 -6.62
C ILE A 34 -6.77 -4.65 -6.01
N GLN A 35 -7.83 -4.51 -6.79
CA GLN A 35 -9.20 -4.86 -6.34
C GLN A 35 -9.30 -6.36 -6.05
N LYS A 36 -8.93 -7.20 -7.04
CA LYS A 36 -9.05 -8.66 -6.90
C LYS A 36 -8.30 -9.20 -5.69
N TRP A 37 -7.05 -8.78 -5.48
CA TRP A 37 -6.23 -9.27 -4.37
C TRP A 37 -6.69 -8.68 -3.04
N GLY A 38 -7.00 -7.38 -2.99
CA GLY A 38 -7.52 -6.76 -1.78
C GLY A 38 -8.83 -7.41 -1.29
N ASP A 39 -9.72 -7.78 -2.22
CA ASP A 39 -10.98 -8.44 -1.90
C ASP A 39 -10.78 -9.91 -1.49
N SER A 40 -9.93 -10.66 -2.20
CA SER A 40 -9.86 -12.12 -2.06
C SER A 40 -8.78 -12.65 -1.10
N TYR A 41 -7.68 -11.93 -0.89
CA TYR A 41 -6.56 -12.42 -0.07
C TYR A 41 -6.73 -12.04 1.40
N SER A 42 -6.15 -12.82 2.32
CA SER A 42 -6.02 -12.42 3.72
C SER A 42 -4.97 -11.31 3.88
N PHE A 43 -5.04 -10.55 4.99
CA PHE A 43 -3.98 -9.56 5.30
C PHE A 43 -2.60 -10.22 5.41
N ASP A 44 -2.48 -11.37 6.09
CA ASP A 44 -1.23 -12.12 6.17
C ASP A 44 -0.65 -12.44 4.79
N LEU A 45 -1.48 -12.92 3.85
CA LEU A 45 -1.01 -13.21 2.49
C LEU A 45 -0.60 -11.94 1.75
N LEU A 46 -1.32 -10.83 1.92
CA LEU A 46 -0.96 -9.56 1.29
C LEU A 46 0.37 -9.01 1.81
N PHE A 47 0.56 -8.98 3.14
CA PHE A 47 1.80 -8.51 3.75
C PHE A 47 3.00 -9.40 3.37
N ARG A 48 2.86 -10.73 3.38
CA ARG A 48 3.94 -11.63 2.97
C ARG A 48 4.37 -11.42 1.51
N ASN A 49 3.41 -11.21 0.61
CA ASN A 49 3.75 -10.93 -0.79
C ASN A 49 4.39 -9.54 -0.94
N TYR A 50 3.87 -8.53 -0.24
CA TYR A 50 4.51 -7.21 -0.20
C TYR A 50 5.98 -7.33 0.27
N GLU A 51 6.23 -7.99 1.41
CA GLU A 51 7.58 -8.20 1.94
C GLU A 51 8.47 -8.96 0.95
N TYR A 52 7.93 -9.98 0.29
CA TYR A 52 8.66 -10.72 -0.75
C TYR A 52 9.19 -9.78 -1.83
N TYR A 53 8.33 -8.93 -2.41
CA TYR A 53 8.77 -8.02 -3.48
C TYR A 53 9.58 -6.83 -2.96
N HIS A 54 9.31 -6.37 -1.74
CA HIS A 54 10.06 -5.28 -1.11
C HIS A 54 11.51 -5.67 -0.84
N PHE A 55 11.74 -6.84 -0.22
CA PHE A 55 13.08 -7.28 0.20
C PHE A 55 13.84 -8.09 -0.85
N ASN A 56 13.18 -8.75 -1.80
CA ASN A 56 13.89 -9.51 -2.84
C ASN A 56 14.25 -8.71 -4.09
N SER A 57 14.04 -7.39 -4.06
CA SER A 57 14.39 -6.48 -5.17
C SER A 57 15.87 -6.53 -5.57
N GLU A 58 16.76 -6.97 -4.68
CA GLU A 58 18.20 -7.08 -4.91
C GLU A 58 18.64 -8.39 -5.61
N PHE A 59 17.80 -9.43 -5.62
CA PHE A 59 18.18 -10.77 -6.09
C PHE A 59 17.61 -11.16 -7.45
N GLU A 60 16.63 -10.40 -7.96
CA GLU A 60 15.93 -10.74 -9.20
C GLU A 60 16.30 -9.79 -10.36
N TYR A 61 16.45 -10.36 -11.56
CA TYR A 61 16.88 -9.63 -12.75
C TYR A 61 15.81 -8.69 -13.34
N ASN A 62 14.54 -8.80 -12.93
CA ASN A 62 13.44 -8.00 -13.48
C ASN A 62 12.88 -6.98 -12.46
N ILE A 63 13.66 -5.94 -12.19
CA ILE A 63 13.30 -4.88 -11.24
C ILE A 63 11.95 -4.22 -11.55
N ILE A 64 11.59 -4.08 -12.83
CA ILE A 64 10.31 -3.48 -13.22
C ILE A 64 9.15 -4.34 -12.76
N GLU A 65 9.23 -5.67 -12.94
CA GLU A 65 8.20 -6.58 -12.48
C GLU A 65 8.08 -6.60 -10.96
N ILE A 66 9.20 -6.56 -10.25
CA ILE A 66 9.22 -6.44 -8.79
C ILE A 66 8.51 -5.17 -8.33
N LEU A 67 8.88 -4.01 -8.88
CA LEU A 67 8.27 -2.73 -8.53
C LEU A 67 6.76 -2.70 -8.84
N LYS A 68 6.34 -3.34 -9.94
CA LYS A 68 4.90 -3.51 -10.26
C LYS A 68 4.19 -4.26 -9.15
N TYR A 69 4.72 -5.41 -8.75
CA TYR A 69 4.07 -6.22 -7.72
C TYR A 69 4.12 -5.54 -6.35
N GLU A 70 5.28 -5.01 -5.94
CA GLU A 70 5.42 -4.24 -4.70
C GLU A 70 4.35 -3.14 -4.60
N PHE A 71 4.28 -2.28 -5.61
CA PHE A 71 3.29 -1.20 -5.66
C PHE A 71 1.85 -1.72 -5.65
N THR A 72 1.57 -2.78 -6.41
CA THR A 72 0.23 -3.37 -6.49
C THR A 72 -0.19 -3.97 -5.13
N PHE A 73 0.74 -4.60 -4.39
CA PHE A 73 0.44 -5.16 -3.07
C PHE A 73 0.23 -4.06 -2.02
N ILE A 74 1.01 -2.97 -2.04
CA ILE A 74 0.76 -1.82 -1.16
C ILE A 74 -0.67 -1.31 -1.36
N LEU A 75 -1.06 -1.04 -2.61
CA LEU A 75 -2.41 -0.54 -2.89
C LEU A 75 -3.50 -1.58 -2.60
N ALA A 76 -3.24 -2.88 -2.79
CA ALA A 76 -4.19 -3.93 -2.42
C ALA A 76 -4.41 -4.02 -0.89
N ILE A 77 -3.34 -3.82 -0.09
CA ILE A 77 -3.45 -3.73 1.37
C ILE A 77 -4.30 -2.52 1.75
N ILE A 78 -4.00 -1.34 1.19
CA ILE A 78 -4.77 -0.12 1.47
C ILE A 78 -6.25 -0.29 1.08
N HIS A 79 -6.53 -0.83 -0.12
CA HIS A 79 -7.88 -1.15 -0.56
C HIS A 79 -8.60 -2.08 0.43
N LYS A 80 -7.92 -3.13 0.91
CA LYS A 80 -8.49 -4.05 1.88
C LYS A 80 -8.76 -3.37 3.22
N VAL A 81 -7.84 -2.54 3.72
CA VAL A 81 -8.04 -1.76 4.94
C VAL A 81 -9.28 -0.87 4.81
N ARG A 82 -9.40 -0.12 3.71
CA ARG A 82 -10.57 0.74 3.45
C ARG A 82 -11.88 -0.06 3.39
N THR A 83 -11.85 -1.26 2.80
CA THR A 83 -13.03 -2.12 2.66
C THR A 83 -13.46 -2.76 3.97
N VAL A 84 -12.50 -3.20 4.80
CA VAL A 84 -12.76 -3.83 6.10
C VAL A 84 -13.07 -2.78 7.17
N GLY A 85 -12.47 -1.60 7.06
CA GLY A 85 -12.52 -0.53 8.04
C GLY A 85 -11.47 -0.72 9.15
N ILE A 86 -10.81 0.38 9.51
CA ILE A 86 -9.66 0.34 10.44
C ILE A 86 -10.02 -0.15 11.85
N GLU A 87 -11.24 0.14 12.29
CA GLU A 87 -11.80 -0.27 13.58
C GLU A 87 -12.01 -1.79 13.68
N SER A 88 -12.12 -2.48 12.55
CA SER A 88 -12.37 -3.92 12.48
C SER A 88 -11.08 -4.74 12.35
N LEU A 89 -9.92 -4.08 12.27
CA LEU A 89 -8.63 -4.76 12.12
C LEU A 89 -8.20 -5.43 13.43
N SER A 90 -7.65 -6.64 13.32
CA SER A 90 -7.00 -7.32 14.44
C SER A 90 -5.74 -6.57 14.87
N LYS A 91 -5.33 -6.73 16.14
CA LYS A 91 -4.08 -6.15 16.63
C LYS A 91 -2.87 -6.53 15.78
N GLU A 92 -2.75 -7.80 15.43
CA GLU A 92 -1.66 -8.28 14.56
C GLU A 92 -1.65 -7.56 13.20
N THR A 93 -2.81 -7.34 12.59
CA THR A 93 -2.90 -6.61 11.32
C THR A 93 -2.48 -5.15 11.47
N LEU A 94 -2.85 -4.52 12.59
CA LEU A 94 -2.43 -3.15 12.90
C LEU A 94 -0.93 -3.05 13.13
N ASP A 95 -0.34 -3.99 13.87
CA ASP A 95 1.10 -4.02 14.12
C ASP A 95 1.88 -4.11 12.80
N TYR A 96 1.42 -4.95 11.86
CA TYR A 96 1.97 -5.02 10.51
C TYR A 96 1.76 -3.73 9.72
N LEU A 97 0.58 -3.13 9.77
CA LEU A 97 0.28 -1.90 9.05
C LEU A 97 1.14 -0.73 9.56
N LEU A 98 1.23 -0.54 10.87
CA LEU A 98 2.06 0.47 11.53
C LEU A 98 3.54 0.34 11.18
N ARG A 99 4.04 -0.89 11.01
CA ARG A 99 5.43 -1.13 10.60
C ARG A 99 5.76 -0.53 9.23
N TYR A 100 4.81 -0.44 8.30
CA TYR A 100 5.07 -0.03 6.92
C TYR A 100 4.40 1.26 6.49
N ILE A 101 3.39 1.74 7.21
CA ILE A 101 2.59 2.87 6.76
C ILE A 101 3.43 4.14 6.58
N ASP A 102 4.36 4.40 7.49
CA ASP A 102 5.28 5.55 7.41
C ASP A 102 6.20 5.47 6.19
N ASP A 103 6.69 4.27 5.87
CA ASP A 103 7.48 4.03 4.67
C ASP A 103 6.66 4.33 3.41
N TRP A 104 5.42 3.87 3.35
CA TRP A 104 4.56 4.12 2.18
C TRP A 104 4.22 5.60 2.02
N CYS A 105 4.01 6.31 3.13
CA CYS A 105 3.74 7.74 3.18
C CYS A 105 4.95 8.60 2.82
N LEU A 106 6.07 8.39 3.52
CA LEU A 106 7.24 9.28 3.52
C LEU A 106 8.27 8.88 2.46
N ARG A 107 8.58 7.58 2.37
CA ARG A 107 9.57 7.08 1.40
C ARG A 107 8.94 6.94 0.02
N ASP A 108 7.75 6.36 -0.06
CA ASP A 108 7.14 6.01 -1.35
C ASP A 108 6.19 7.07 -1.90
N GLY A 109 5.74 8.00 -1.06
CA GLY A 109 4.90 9.10 -1.47
C GLY A 109 3.51 8.66 -1.95
N ILE A 110 3.03 7.53 -1.45
CA ILE A 110 1.72 6.96 -1.81
C ILE A 110 0.64 7.74 -1.05
N PHE A 111 -0.08 8.61 -1.77
CA PHE A 111 -1.08 9.49 -1.16
C PHE A 111 -2.17 8.71 -0.40
N ASP A 112 -2.64 7.59 -0.94
CA ASP A 112 -3.65 6.75 -0.28
C ASP A 112 -3.20 6.18 1.07
N ALA A 113 -1.89 6.06 1.31
CA ALA A 113 -1.35 5.62 2.59
C ALA A 113 -1.49 6.70 3.66
N TRP A 114 -1.45 7.99 3.28
CA TRP A 114 -1.63 9.10 4.23
C TRP A 114 -3.02 9.11 4.85
N ASP A 115 -4.06 8.79 4.07
CA ASP A 115 -5.42 8.68 4.59
C ASP A 115 -5.50 7.60 5.68
N ILE A 116 -4.88 6.43 5.44
CA ILE A 116 -4.85 5.34 6.41
C ILE A 116 -4.03 5.72 7.63
N ALA A 117 -2.88 6.39 7.47
CA ALA A 117 -2.08 6.88 8.59
C ALA A 117 -2.87 7.85 9.47
N PHE A 118 -3.66 8.74 8.86
CA PHE A 118 -4.51 9.67 9.59
C PHE A 118 -5.65 8.96 10.33
N GLU A 119 -6.27 7.95 9.72
CA GLU A 119 -7.26 7.10 10.39
C GLU A 119 -6.66 6.33 11.58
N LEU A 120 -5.43 5.81 11.46
CA LEU A 120 -4.72 5.15 12.56
C LEU A 120 -4.49 6.12 13.73
N PHE A 121 -4.05 7.34 13.43
CA PHE A 121 -3.81 8.38 14.43
C PHE A 121 -5.10 8.74 15.19
N ASN A 122 -6.21 8.98 14.47
CA ASN A 122 -7.49 9.29 15.10
C ASN A 122 -7.99 8.15 16.00
N ARG A 123 -7.78 6.91 15.57
CA ARG A 123 -8.13 5.74 16.37
C ARG A 123 -7.29 5.66 17.65
N GLU A 124 -5.98 5.89 17.56
CA GLU A 124 -5.10 5.93 18.73
C GLU A 124 -5.53 7.01 19.73
N GLU A 125 -5.83 8.23 19.26
CA GLU A 125 -6.33 9.30 20.12
C GLU A 125 -7.64 8.91 20.82
N MET A 126 -8.60 8.34 20.09
CA MET A 126 -9.86 7.86 20.66
C MET A 126 -9.65 6.75 21.71
N GLU A 127 -8.73 5.83 21.44
CA GLU A 127 -8.36 4.76 22.37
C GLU A 127 -7.73 5.31 23.66
N ILE A 128 -6.89 6.34 23.55
CA ILE A 128 -6.32 7.05 24.70
C ILE A 128 -7.41 7.75 25.52
N GLU A 129 -8.31 8.49 24.88
CA GLU A 129 -9.42 9.19 25.54
C GLU A 129 -10.36 8.24 26.31
N LEU A 130 -10.60 7.05 25.75
CA LEU A 130 -11.45 6.02 26.35
C LEU A 130 -10.71 5.14 27.38
N GLY A 131 -9.40 5.32 27.56
CA GLY A 131 -8.58 4.48 28.44
C GLY A 131 -8.41 3.03 27.95
N LEU A 132 -8.61 2.79 26.65
CA LEU A 132 -8.52 1.50 25.99
C LEU A 132 -7.20 1.41 25.22
N LYS A 133 -6.09 0.95 25.83
CA LYS A 133 -4.85 0.72 25.07
C LYS A 133 -4.94 -0.55 24.23
N LYS A 134 -5.38 -0.45 22.97
CA LYS A 134 -5.39 -1.59 22.02
C LYS A 134 -4.34 -1.42 20.92
N LEU A 135 -4.01 -0.19 20.55
CA LEU A 135 -2.81 0.25 19.84
C LEU A 135 -1.69 0.60 20.85
#